data_AF-A0ABC8BNI3-F1
#
_entry.id   AF-A0ABC8BNI3-F1
#
_cell.length_a   1.000
_cell.length_b   1.000
_cell.length_c   1.000
_cell.angle_alpha   90.00
_cell.angle_beta   90.00
_cell.angle_gamma   90.00
#
_symmetry.space_group_name_H-M   'P 1'
#
loop_
_entity.id
_entity.type
_entity.pdbx_description
1 polymer ?
#
loop_
_entity_poly.entity_id
_entity_poly.type
_entity_poly.pdbx_seq_one_letter_code
_entity_poly.pdbx_strand_id
1 'polypeptide(L)'
;MSVTAPDPRRRRRLGAVAAASLLTLTVAGCSGLGRTAVGPVTYTTDREAVVEVNSPSVRGCHRLAPTGAREVENGTLVDIVLYPTRDCTGGGTTYLATTFTDVAAESGPPWHSYTFVH
;
A
#
# COMPACT_ATOMS: atom_id res chain seq x y z
N MET A 1 32.46 -42.78 30.34
CA MET A 1 32.31 -41.80 29.25
C MET A 1 31.76 -40.52 29.87
N SER A 2 32.61 -39.50 30.05
CA SER A 2 32.21 -38.28 30.76
C SER A 2 31.69 -37.25 29.76
N VAL A 3 30.38 -37.00 29.77
CA VAL A 3 29.77 -35.97 28.93
C VAL A 3 30.09 -34.61 29.53
N THR A 4 30.94 -33.82 28.86
CA THR A 4 31.21 -32.43 29.25
C THR A 4 29.92 -31.63 29.14
N ALA A 5 29.41 -31.14 30.28
CA ALA A 5 28.25 -30.27 30.31
C ALA A 5 28.58 -28.96 29.55
N PRO A 6 27.76 -28.54 28.58
CA PRO A 6 28.03 -27.33 27.80
C PRO A 6 28.03 -26.06 28.67
N ASP A 7 29.09 -25.26 28.53
CA ASP A 7 29.33 -24.03 29.29
C ASP A 7 28.10 -23.08 29.24
N PRO A 8 27.51 -22.74 30.40
CA PRO A 8 26.36 -21.84 30.48
C PRO A 8 26.63 -20.44 29.90
N ARG A 9 27.88 -19.96 29.92
CA ARG A 9 28.27 -18.67 29.31
C ARG A 9 28.19 -18.73 27.79
N ARG A 10 28.61 -19.85 27.20
CA ARG A 10 28.51 -20.09 25.74
C ARG A 10 27.05 -20.21 25.30
N ARG A 11 26.22 -20.91 26.08
CA ARG A 11 24.76 -20.99 25.83
C ARG A 11 24.09 -19.62 25.86
N ARG A 12 24.41 -18.79 26.86
CA ARG A 12 23.86 -17.43 26.98
C ARG A 12 24.28 -16.51 25.83
N ARG A 13 25.54 -16.57 25.39
CA ARG A 13 26.03 -15.78 24.25
C ARG A 13 25.35 -16.18 22.95
N LEU A 14 25.20 -17.47 22.68
CA LEU A 14 24.52 -17.96 21.48
C LEU A 14 23.04 -17.54 21.46
N GLY A 15 22.36 -17.60 22.61
CA GLY A 15 20.99 -17.11 22.74
C GLY A 15 20.86 -15.62 22.47
N ALA A 16 21.77 -14.80 22.99
CA ALA A 16 21.77 -13.36 22.76
C ALA A 16 22.01 -13.00 21.28
N VAL A 17 22.96 -13.68 20.62
CA VAL A 17 23.22 -13.49 19.19
C VAL A 17 22.00 -13.89 18.37
N ALA A 18 21.41 -15.06 18.64
CA ALA A 18 20.21 -15.53 17.95
C ALA A 18 19.05 -14.53 18.08
N ALA A 19 18.79 -14.05 19.30
CA ALA A 19 17.76 -13.05 19.57
C ALA A 19 18.04 -11.73 18.83
N ALA A 20 19.28 -11.25 18.85
CA ALA A 20 19.67 -10.05 18.12
C ALA A 20 19.47 -10.22 16.61
N SER A 21 19.88 -11.35 16.03
CA SER A 21 19.67 -11.62 14.60
C SER A 21 18.19 -11.66 14.24
N LEU A 22 17.35 -12.35 15.02
CA LEU A 22 15.90 -12.38 14.82
C LEU A 22 15.31 -10.97 14.86
N LEU A 23 15.70 -10.16 15.85
CA LEU A 23 15.24 -8.79 15.99
C LEU A 23 15.63 -7.93 14.76
N THR A 24 16.87 -8.05 14.28
CA THR A 24 17.32 -7.29 13.10
C THR A 24 16.55 -7.68 11.84
N LEU A 25 16.27 -8.97 11.62
CA LEU A 25 15.46 -9.41 10.48
C LEU A 25 14.03 -8.87 10.56
N THR A 26 13.42 -8.89 11.75
CA THR A 26 12.06 -8.34 11.91
C THR A 26 11.99 -6.83 11.63
N VAL A 27 12.96 -6.05 12.09
CA VAL A 27 13.00 -4.60 11.86
C VAL A 27 13.28 -4.25 10.40
N ALA A 28 14.18 -5.00 9.75
CA ALA A 28 14.48 -4.81 8.33
C ALA A 28 13.26 -5.10 7.43
N GLY A 29 12.44 -6.10 7.78
CA GLY A 29 11.19 -6.40 7.09
C GLY A 29 10.18 -5.25 7.09
N CYS A 30 10.07 -4.50 8.19
CA CYS A 30 9.19 -3.33 8.29
C CYS A 30 9.76 -2.09 7.60
N SER A 31 11.08 -2.02 7.42
CA SER A 31 11.77 -0.86 6.82
C SER A 31 11.82 -0.94 5.28
N GLY A 32 11.67 -2.14 4.71
CA GLY A 32 11.76 -2.38 3.26
C GLY A 32 10.51 -2.02 2.44
N LEU A 33 9.40 -1.64 3.09
CA LEU A 33 8.10 -1.41 2.42
C LEU A 33 7.99 -0.05 1.68
N GLY A 34 9.05 0.77 1.70
CA GLY A 34 9.03 2.10 1.10
C GLY A 34 8.06 3.05 1.81
N ARG A 35 7.81 4.23 1.22
CA ARG A 35 6.75 5.13 1.73
C ARG A 35 5.41 4.62 1.24
N THR A 36 4.47 4.41 2.16
CA THR A 36 3.08 4.04 1.89
C THR A 36 2.15 5.19 2.26
N ALA A 37 1.05 5.36 1.53
CA ALA A 37 0.00 6.30 1.89
C ALA A 37 -0.89 5.64 2.94
N VAL A 38 -0.73 6.02 4.22
CA VAL A 38 -1.44 5.38 5.33
C VAL A 38 -2.96 5.54 5.15
N GLY A 39 -3.70 4.43 5.22
CA GLY A 39 -5.16 4.37 5.03
C GLY A 39 -5.56 3.65 3.72
N PRO A 40 -6.86 3.45 3.47
CA PRO A 40 -7.34 2.78 2.27
C PRO A 40 -7.60 3.73 1.10
N VAL A 41 -7.45 3.22 -0.12
CA VAL A 41 -8.18 3.73 -1.30
C VAL A 41 -9.27 2.72 -1.61
N THR A 42 -10.52 3.15 -1.55
CA THR A 42 -11.69 2.31 -1.82
C THR A 42 -12.32 2.74 -3.13
N TYR A 43 -12.75 1.78 -3.96
CA TYR A 43 -13.41 2.11 -5.21
C TYR A 43 -14.48 1.11 -5.61
N THR A 44 -15.50 1.62 -6.29
CA THR A 44 -16.63 0.83 -6.80
C THR A 44 -16.51 0.70 -8.31
N THR A 45 -16.46 -0.53 -8.81
CA THR A 45 -16.42 -0.81 -10.26
C THR A 45 -17.77 -0.60 -10.92
N ASP A 46 -17.82 -0.56 -12.27
CA ASP A 46 -19.06 -0.53 -13.05
C ASP A 46 -20.06 -1.66 -12.72
N ARG A 47 -19.60 -2.75 -12.08
CA ARG A 47 -20.45 -3.88 -11.65
C ARG A 47 -20.76 -3.86 -10.16
N GLU A 48 -20.67 -2.70 -9.52
CA GLU A 48 -20.93 -2.48 -8.10
C GLU A 48 -20.03 -3.28 -7.14
N ALA A 49 -18.97 -3.92 -7.64
CA ALA A 49 -17.97 -4.55 -6.79
C ALA A 49 -17.12 -3.47 -6.12
N VAL A 50 -17.07 -3.50 -4.79
CA VAL A 50 -16.22 -2.63 -3.95
C VAL A 50 -14.86 -3.29 -3.76
N VAL A 51 -13.81 -2.53 -4.02
CA VAL A 51 -12.42 -2.96 -3.84
C VAL A 51 -11.71 -1.97 -2.91
N GLU A 52 -11.01 -2.51 -1.93
CA GLU A 52 -10.23 -1.74 -0.97
C GLU A 52 -8.75 -2.07 -1.12
N VAL A 53 -7.92 -1.04 -1.31
CA VAL A 53 -6.47 -1.16 -1.38
C VAL A 53 -5.88 -0.47 -0.15
N ASN A 54 -5.34 -1.28 0.75
CA ASN A 54 -4.83 -0.80 2.03
C ASN A 54 -3.38 -0.35 1.94
N SER A 55 -3.15 0.89 2.40
CA SER A 55 -1.84 1.50 2.53
C SER A 55 -0.92 1.28 1.31
N PRO A 56 -1.38 1.62 0.09
CA PRO A 56 -0.58 1.44 -1.12
C PRO A 56 0.73 2.22 -1.05
N SER A 57 1.71 1.82 -1.86
CA SER A 57 2.93 2.63 -2.01
C SER A 57 2.58 4.04 -2.47
N VAL A 58 3.24 5.06 -1.92
CA VAL A 58 3.08 6.44 -2.38
C VAL A 58 3.56 6.58 -3.83
N ARG A 59 4.46 5.73 -4.30
CA ARG A 59 5.05 5.86 -5.64
C ARG A 59 4.36 4.94 -6.65
N GLY A 60 4.26 5.47 -7.87
CA GLY A 60 3.90 4.70 -9.05
C GLY A 60 2.48 5.00 -9.52
N CYS A 61 2.09 4.27 -10.57
CA CYS A 61 0.76 4.32 -11.14
C CYS A 61 -0.06 3.13 -10.63
N HIS A 62 -1.13 3.41 -9.91
CA HIS A 62 -2.00 2.39 -9.35
C HIS A 62 -3.17 2.16 -10.28
N ARG A 63 -3.25 0.96 -10.87
CA ARG A 63 -4.33 0.59 -11.77
C ARG A 63 -5.55 0.16 -10.99
N LEU A 64 -6.70 0.69 -11.39
CA LEU A 64 -8.00 0.21 -10.96
C LEU A 64 -8.42 -1.00 -11.81
N ALA A 65 -9.62 -1.52 -11.52
CA ALA A 65 -10.20 -2.63 -12.29
C ALA A 65 -10.18 -2.34 -13.80
N PRO A 66 -10.08 -3.38 -14.66
CA PRO A 66 -10.04 -3.18 -16.11
C PRO A 66 -11.22 -2.39 -16.70
N THR A 67 -12.40 -2.53 -16.10
CA THR A 67 -13.62 -1.79 -16.48
C THR A 67 -13.66 -0.37 -15.93
N GLY A 68 -12.70 0.01 -15.07
CA GLY A 68 -12.68 1.27 -14.34
C GLY A 68 -13.53 1.26 -13.07
N ALA A 69 -13.46 2.37 -12.35
CA ALA A 69 -14.24 2.68 -11.17
C ALA A 69 -15.15 3.89 -11.41
N ARG A 70 -16.39 3.82 -10.91
CA ARG A 70 -17.35 4.93 -10.94
C ARG A 70 -17.27 5.79 -9.71
N GLU A 71 -16.81 5.24 -8.61
CA GLU A 71 -16.65 5.94 -7.36
C GLU A 71 -15.28 5.57 -6.78
N VAL A 72 -14.55 6.58 -6.33
CA VAL A 72 -13.27 6.40 -5.64
C VAL A 72 -13.27 7.25 -4.39
N GLU A 73 -13.01 6.63 -3.25
CA GLU A 73 -12.81 7.25 -1.95
C GLU A 73 -11.33 7.20 -1.58
N ASN A 74 -10.77 8.35 -1.23
CA ASN A 74 -9.41 8.46 -0.72
C ASN A 74 -9.43 8.49 0.81
N GLY A 75 -9.47 7.32 1.45
CA GLY A 75 -9.32 7.20 2.90
C GLY A 75 -7.87 7.32 3.40
N THR A 76 -6.92 7.66 2.53
CA THR A 76 -5.51 7.79 2.91
C THR A 76 -5.19 9.18 3.47
N LEU A 77 -4.02 9.30 4.10
CA LEU A 77 -3.45 10.57 4.57
C LEU A 77 -2.71 11.37 3.46
N VAL A 78 -2.82 10.96 2.19
CA VAL A 78 -2.15 11.61 1.07
C VAL A 78 -3.15 11.83 -0.06
N ASP A 79 -3.14 13.01 -0.67
CA ASP A 79 -4.04 13.30 -1.79
C ASP A 79 -3.67 12.46 -3.03
N ILE A 80 -4.66 12.22 -3.88
CA ILE A 80 -4.47 11.50 -5.13
C ILE A 80 -4.93 12.30 -6.33
N VAL A 81 -4.39 11.94 -7.50
CA VAL A 81 -4.91 12.36 -8.80
C VAL A 81 -5.49 11.13 -9.49
N LEU A 82 -6.75 11.21 -9.90
CA LEU A 82 -7.46 10.19 -10.66
C LEU A 82 -7.28 10.43 -12.16
N TYR A 83 -7.14 9.35 -12.91
CA TYR A 83 -6.96 9.38 -14.36
C TYR A 83 -8.00 8.50 -15.06
N PRO A 84 -8.56 8.96 -16.19
CA PRO A 84 -9.40 8.12 -17.04
C PRO A 84 -8.57 7.14 -17.90
N THR A 85 -7.25 7.20 -17.82
CA THR A 85 -6.33 6.29 -18.50
C THR A 85 -5.79 5.23 -17.53
N ARG A 86 -5.23 4.14 -18.06
CA ARG A 86 -4.68 3.03 -17.26
C ARG A 86 -3.22 3.19 -16.84
N ASP A 87 -2.56 4.21 -17.34
CA ASP A 87 -1.12 4.42 -17.21
C ASP A 87 -0.76 5.73 -16.50
N CYS A 88 -1.75 6.38 -15.89
CA CYS A 88 -1.60 7.63 -15.15
C CYS A 88 -1.04 8.78 -16.02
N THR A 89 -1.54 8.86 -17.26
CA THR A 89 -1.17 9.91 -18.22
C THR A 89 -2.39 10.58 -18.83
N GLY A 90 -2.17 11.68 -19.57
CA GLY A 90 -3.22 12.40 -20.28
C GLY A 90 -3.98 13.42 -19.43
N GLY A 91 -5.03 13.98 -20.01
CA GLY A 91 -5.91 14.98 -19.36
C GLY A 91 -7.20 14.37 -18.82
N GLY A 92 -8.11 15.23 -18.37
CA GLY A 92 -9.38 14.81 -17.78
C GLY A 92 -9.20 14.21 -16.38
N THR A 93 -8.14 14.62 -15.68
CA THR A 93 -7.83 14.17 -14.33
C THR A 93 -8.67 14.90 -13.29
N THR A 94 -8.91 14.25 -12.17
CA THR A 94 -9.48 14.87 -10.96
C THR A 94 -8.49 14.79 -9.83
N TYR A 95 -8.35 15.86 -9.05
CA TYR A 95 -7.66 15.83 -7.77
C TYR A 95 -8.66 15.41 -6.69
N LEU A 96 -8.28 14.42 -5.89
CA LEU A 96 -9.09 13.90 -4.80
C LEU A 96 -8.33 13.98 -3.47
N ALA A 97 -8.76 14.91 -2.63
CA ALA A 97 -8.16 15.16 -1.32
C ALA A 97 -8.35 13.98 -0.35
N THR A 98 -7.54 13.94 0.71
CA THR A 98 -7.74 13.00 1.81
C THR A 98 -9.16 13.07 2.37
N THR A 99 -9.76 11.91 2.64
CA THR A 99 -11.12 11.68 3.15
C THR A 99 -12.26 12.12 2.22
N PHE A 100 -11.98 12.45 0.96
CA PHE A 100 -13.00 12.80 -0.01
C PHE A 100 -13.30 11.61 -0.94
N THR A 101 -14.48 11.69 -1.55
CA THR A 101 -14.95 10.77 -2.58
C THR A 101 -15.21 11.53 -3.87
N ASP A 102 -14.83 10.95 -5.00
CA ASP A 102 -15.21 11.41 -6.32
C ASP A 102 -16.05 10.35 -7.04
N VAL A 103 -17.10 10.81 -7.71
CA VAL A 103 -17.99 10.00 -8.54
C VAL A 103 -17.86 10.45 -9.98
N ALA A 104 -17.41 9.54 -10.86
CA ALA A 104 -17.36 9.77 -12.28
C ALA A 104 -18.77 10.05 -12.82
N ALA A 105 -18.91 11.07 -13.66
CA ALA A 105 -20.18 11.42 -14.28
C ALA A 105 -20.79 10.23 -15.03
N GLU A 106 -22.12 10.08 -15.00
CA GLU A 106 -22.83 8.96 -15.63
C GLU A 106 -22.51 8.82 -17.13
N SER A 107 -22.41 9.95 -17.85
CA SER A 107 -22.04 10.00 -19.26
C SER A 107 -20.52 10.08 -19.53
N GLY A 108 -19.72 10.15 -18.47
CA GLY A 108 -18.27 10.29 -18.52
C GLY A 108 -17.51 8.96 -18.49
N PRO A 109 -16.20 8.98 -18.82
CA PRO A 109 -15.35 7.80 -18.65
C PRO A 109 -15.16 7.48 -17.16
N PRO A 110 -15.06 6.20 -16.78
CA PRO A 110 -14.71 5.81 -15.41
C PRO A 110 -13.24 6.10 -15.12
N TRP A 111 -12.88 6.08 -13.84
CA TRP A 111 -11.50 6.18 -13.39
C TRP A 111 -10.76 4.86 -13.58
N HIS A 112 -9.57 4.90 -14.16
CA HIS A 112 -8.81 3.70 -14.52
C HIS A 112 -7.49 3.57 -13.79
N SER A 113 -6.96 4.66 -13.26
CA SER A 113 -5.76 4.65 -12.43
C SER A 113 -5.66 5.89 -11.55
N TYR A 114 -4.75 5.85 -10.57
CA TYR A 114 -4.44 6.98 -9.71
C TYR A 114 -2.95 7.05 -9.34
N THR A 115 -2.49 8.23 -8.97
CA THR A 115 -1.17 8.49 -8.38
C THR A 115 -1.32 9.29 -7.09
N PHE A 116 -0.43 9.10 -6.12
CA PHE A 116 -0.34 9.98 -4.97
C PHE A 116 0.42 11.27 -5.30
N VAL A 117 0.04 12.36 -4.63
CA VAL A 117 0.78 13.63 -4.68
C VAL A 117 1.95 13.55 -3.69
N HIS A 118 3.20 13.65 -4.17
CA HIS A 118 4.40 13.41 -3.34
C HIS A 118 5.71 14.02 -3.85
#